data_AF-A0A2G8MSY1-F1
#
_entry.id   AF-A0A2G8MSY1-F1
#
_cell.length_a   1.000
_cell.length_b   1.000
_cell.length_c   1.000
_cell.angle_alpha   90.00
_cell.angle_beta   90.00
_cell.angle_gamma   90.00
#
_symmetry.space_group_name_H-M   'P 1'
#
loop_
_entity.id
_entity.type
_entity.pdbx_description
1 polymer ?
#
loop_
_entity_poly.entity_id
_entity_poly.type
_entity_poly.pdbx_seq_one_letter_code
_entity_poly.pdbx_strand_id
1 'polypeptide(L)'
;MARWNADQTFASFDDFAQSFWMALAEDPVYSHQFVTSQLNRIKQGWPLRAPFCETANGVRNYQICHLDPPTMGGAMYDAKNLRIMSALQYALSSEVEW
;
A
#
# COMPACT_ATOMS: atom_id res chain seq x y z
N MET A 1 2.42 -6.31 17.95
CA MET A 1 3.02 -5.03 17.50
C MET A 1 3.68 -5.29 16.17
N ALA A 2 3.21 -4.70 15.08
CA ALA A 2 3.94 -4.74 13.81
C ALA A 2 4.82 -3.48 13.78
N ARG A 3 6.13 -3.69 13.96
CA ARG A 3 7.15 -2.63 13.95
C ARG A 3 7.58 -2.44 12.50
N TRP A 4 7.15 -1.36 11.88
CA TRP A 4 7.93 -0.78 10.80
C TRP A 4 8.92 0.17 11.46
N ASN A 5 10.21 -0.17 11.37
CA ASN A 5 11.39 0.56 11.84
C ASN A 5 11.08 1.82 12.67
N ALA A 6 11.12 1.66 13.99
CA ALA A 6 10.55 2.56 15.01
C ALA A 6 11.10 4.01 15.03
N ASP A 7 11.97 4.40 14.10
CA ASP A 7 12.62 5.71 14.01
C ASP A 7 12.45 6.40 12.64
N GLN A 8 11.64 5.85 11.72
CA GLN A 8 11.35 6.51 10.45
C GLN A 8 10.17 7.47 10.58
N THR A 9 10.44 8.76 10.31
CA THR A 9 9.42 9.78 10.15
C THR A 9 9.17 10.03 8.67
N PHE A 10 7.90 10.26 8.32
CA PHE A 10 7.48 10.55 6.95
C PHE A 10 6.82 11.92 6.93
N ALA A 11 7.13 12.73 5.90
CA ALA A 11 6.53 14.06 5.76
C ALA A 11 5.06 13.97 5.30
N SER A 12 4.69 12.88 4.63
CA SER A 12 3.33 12.57 4.20
C SER A 12 3.08 11.06 4.16
N PHE A 13 1.81 10.68 3.98
CA PHE A 13 1.46 9.28 3.74
C PHE A 13 1.99 8.75 2.41
N ASP A 14 2.11 9.62 1.41
CA ASP A 14 2.66 9.25 0.11
C ASP A 14 4.14 8.90 0.23
N ASP A 15 4.91 9.63 1.04
CA ASP A 15 6.32 9.31 1.33
C ASP A 15 6.46 7.96 2.06
N PHE A 16 5.54 7.70 2.99
CA PHE A 16 5.43 6.40 3.66
C PHE A 16 5.14 5.28 2.64
N ALA A 17 4.15 5.48 1.77
CA ALA A 17 3.77 4.48 0.78
C ALA A 17 4.89 4.23 -0.24
N GLN A 18 5.60 5.28 -0.67
CA GLN A 18 6.77 5.15 -1.54
C GLN A 18 7.87 4.31 -0.86
N SER A 19 8.15 4.61 0.42
CA SER A 19 9.12 3.88 1.21
C SER A 19 8.71 2.42 1.45
N PHE A 20 7.40 2.14 1.57
CA PHE A 20 6.88 0.77 1.65
C PHE A 20 7.30 -0.05 0.44
N TRP A 21 7.03 0.46 -0.76
CA TRP A 21 7.26 -0.27 -2.00
C TRP A 21 8.76 -0.54 -2.19
N MET A 22 9.61 0.42 -1.82
CA MET A 22 11.06 0.24 -1.83
C MET A 22 11.49 -0.85 -0.85
N ALA A 23 11.01 -0.82 0.40
CA ALA A 23 11.31 -1.84 1.40
C ALA A 23 10.84 -3.24 0.97
N LEU A 24 9.65 -3.34 0.37
CA LEU A 24 9.11 -4.59 -0.17
C LEU A 24 9.99 -5.15 -1.30
N ALA A 25 10.63 -4.28 -2.09
CA ALA A 25 11.51 -4.68 -3.18
C ALA A 25 12.88 -5.18 -2.69
N GLU A 26 13.32 -4.73 -1.52
CA GLU A 26 14.59 -5.11 -0.87
C GLU A 26 14.43 -6.34 0.05
N ASP A 27 13.21 -6.65 0.47
CA ASP A 27 12.95 -7.77 1.35
C ASP A 27 13.26 -9.12 0.66
N PRO A 28 14.17 -9.94 1.21
CA PRO A 28 14.59 -11.20 0.59
C PRO A 28 13.52 -12.29 0.64
N VAL A 29 12.45 -12.15 1.45
CA VAL A 29 11.33 -13.10 1.50
C VAL A 29 10.27 -12.73 0.47
N TYR A 30 9.96 -11.43 0.33
CA TYR A 30 8.88 -10.96 -0.55
C TYR A 30 9.33 -10.64 -1.98
N SER A 31 10.57 -10.16 -2.18
CA SER A 31 11.04 -9.75 -3.51
C SER A 31 10.97 -10.87 -4.56
N HIS A 32 11.11 -12.13 -4.15
CA HIS A 32 11.01 -13.30 -5.03
C HIS A 32 9.60 -13.54 -5.60
N GLN A 33 8.56 -12.90 -5.04
CA GLN A 33 7.18 -13.06 -5.50
C GLN A 33 6.85 -12.18 -6.72
N PHE A 34 7.77 -11.29 -7.11
CA PHE A 34 7.55 -10.31 -8.18
C PHE A 34 8.37 -10.62 -9.42
N VAL A 35 7.78 -10.40 -10.59
CA VAL A 35 8.53 -10.43 -11.86
C VAL A 35 9.38 -9.17 -12.01
N THR A 36 10.39 -9.20 -12.90
CA THR A 36 11.35 -8.10 -13.08
C THR A 36 10.69 -6.74 -13.32
N SER A 37 9.62 -6.68 -14.13
CA SER A 37 8.91 -5.42 -14.41
C SER A 37 8.20 -4.84 -13.19
N GLN A 38 7.70 -5.70 -12.31
CA GLN A 38 7.08 -5.31 -11.04
C GLN A 38 8.14 -4.84 -10.05
N LEU A 39 9.24 -5.59 -9.90
CA LEU A 39 10.38 -5.21 -9.08
C LEU A 39 10.94 -3.85 -9.49
N ASN A 40 11.12 -3.60 -10.78
CA ASN A 40 11.63 -2.32 -11.28
C ASN A 40 10.72 -1.13 -10.93
N ARG A 41 9.39 -1.33 -10.80
CA ARG A 41 8.46 -0.29 -10.31
C ARG A 41 8.63 -0.06 -8.82
N ILE A 42 8.55 -1.12 -8.02
CA ILE A 42 8.55 -0.98 -6.56
C ILE A 42 9.91 -0.52 -6.02
N LYS A 43 11.01 -0.83 -6.71
CA LYS A 43 12.36 -0.24 -6.44
C LYS A 43 12.41 1.28 -6.64
N GLN A 44 11.54 1.85 -7.46
CA GLN A 44 11.38 3.30 -7.61
C GLN A 44 10.36 3.88 -6.63
N GLY A 45 9.82 3.04 -5.74
CA GLY A 45 8.75 3.39 -4.81
C GLY A 45 7.38 3.52 -5.47
N TRP A 46 7.22 3.06 -6.72
CA TRP A 46 5.95 3.10 -7.40
C TRP A 46 5.11 1.87 -7.09
N PRO A 47 3.79 2.03 -6.87
CA PRO A 47 2.93 0.89 -6.63
C PRO A 47 2.86 -0.05 -7.83
N LEU A 48 2.59 -1.31 -7.50
CA LEU A 48 2.29 -2.37 -8.47
C LEU A 48 1.00 -2.05 -9.22
N ARG A 49 0.90 -2.56 -10.46
CA ARG A 49 -0.35 -2.52 -11.23
C ARG A 49 -1.19 -3.74 -10.85
N ALA A 50 -2.44 -3.50 -10.48
CA ALA A 50 -3.44 -4.54 -10.27
C ALA A 50 -3.83 -5.20 -11.61
N PRO A 51 -4.49 -6.37 -11.60
CA PRO A 51 -5.15 -6.91 -12.78
C PRO A 51 -6.05 -5.87 -13.45
N PHE A 52 -6.20 -5.94 -14.78
CA PHE A 52 -6.97 -4.93 -15.51
C PHE A 52 -8.45 -4.87 -15.06
N CYS A 53 -9.04 -6.00 -14.71
CA CYS A 53 -10.40 -6.11 -14.18
C CYS A 53 -10.59 -5.43 -12.81
N GLU A 54 -9.52 -5.08 -12.09
CA GLU A 54 -9.59 -4.38 -10.81
C GLU A 54 -9.38 -2.86 -10.95
N THR A 55 -9.47 -2.34 -12.18
CA THR A 55 -9.44 -0.90 -12.44
C THR A 55 -10.76 -0.27 -11.99
N ALA A 56 -10.69 0.82 -11.22
CA ALA A 56 -11.84 1.65 -10.89
C ALA A 56 -11.47 3.12 -11.06
N ASN A 57 -12.37 3.93 -11.64
CA ASN A 57 -12.18 5.37 -11.87
C ASN A 57 -10.85 5.72 -12.58
N GLY A 58 -10.41 4.87 -13.53
CA GLY A 58 -9.15 5.04 -14.25
C GLY A 58 -7.87 4.70 -13.46
N VAL A 59 -8.00 4.31 -12.19
CA VAL A 59 -6.90 3.89 -11.32
C VAL A 59 -6.75 2.37 -11.38
N ARG A 60 -5.52 1.90 -11.64
CA ARG A 60 -5.18 0.47 -11.73
C ARG A 60 -3.96 0.11 -10.86
N ASN A 61 -3.65 0.93 -9.87
CA ASN A 61 -2.55 0.64 -8.97
C ASN A 61 -3.10 -0.06 -7.73
N TYR A 62 -2.28 -0.90 -7.11
CA TYR A 62 -2.48 -1.21 -5.70
C TYR A 62 -2.16 0.04 -4.87
N GLN A 63 -2.90 0.26 -3.80
CA GLN A 63 -2.72 1.38 -2.88
C GLN A 63 -2.67 0.86 -1.45
N ILE A 64 -1.89 1.54 -0.60
CA ILE A 64 -1.95 1.31 0.83
C ILE A 64 -3.10 2.17 1.35
N CYS A 65 -4.05 1.56 2.03
CA CYS A 65 -5.30 2.17 2.48
C CYS A 65 -5.48 1.94 3.98
N HIS A 66 -6.18 2.84 4.65
CA HIS A 66 -6.61 2.66 6.04
C HIS A 66 -7.94 1.88 6.09
N LEU A 67 -8.12 1.04 7.11
CA LEU A 67 -9.41 0.45 7.44
C LEU A 67 -10.30 1.47 8.15
N ASP A 68 -9.76 2.11 9.20
CA ASP A 68 -10.36 3.24 9.88
C ASP A 68 -9.62 4.52 9.42
N PRO A 69 -10.31 5.42 8.68
CA PRO A 69 -9.69 6.65 8.20
C PRO A 69 -9.12 7.49 9.34
N PRO A 70 -7.95 8.13 9.15
CA PRO A 70 -7.38 9.03 10.15
C PRO A 70 -8.31 10.20 10.53
N THR A 71 -9.16 10.63 9.59
CA THR A 71 -10.20 11.65 9.84
C THR A 71 -11.29 11.20 10.81
N MET A 72 -11.45 9.89 11.00
CA MET A 72 -12.40 9.27 11.92
C MET A 72 -11.76 8.81 13.24
N GLY A 73 -10.47 9.11 13.44
CA GLY A 73 -9.72 8.73 14.64
C GLY A 73 -8.81 7.51 14.46
N GLY A 74 -8.79 6.90 13.27
CA GLY A 74 -7.92 5.78 12.95
C GLY A 74 -6.43 6.14 13.01
N ALA A 75 -5.60 5.18 13.41
CA ALA A 75 -4.15 5.39 13.51
C ALA A 75 -3.49 5.42 12.12
N MET A 76 -2.76 6.50 11.83
CA MET A 76 -2.18 6.78 10.50
C MET A 76 -1.16 5.73 10.02
N TYR A 77 -0.31 5.25 10.93
CA TYR A 77 0.82 4.35 10.60
C TYR A 77 0.75 3.01 11.35
N ASP A 78 -0.41 2.65 11.91
CA ASP A 78 -0.58 1.33 12.52
C ASP A 78 -0.78 0.29 11.43
N ALA A 79 0.16 -0.65 11.31
CA ALA A 79 0.06 -1.75 10.34
C ALA A 79 -1.19 -2.63 10.53
N LYS A 80 -1.82 -2.64 11.71
CA LYS A 80 -3.13 -3.28 11.89
C LYS A 80 -4.25 -2.54 11.16
N ASN A 81 -4.12 -1.22 11.04
CA ASN A 81 -5.05 -0.32 10.34
C ASN A 81 -4.76 -0.20 8.83
N LEU A 82 -3.64 -0.73 8.33
CA LEU A 82 -3.27 -0.61 6.93
C LEU A 82 -3.59 -1.87 6.11
N ARG A 83 -4.01 -1.69 4.86
CA ARG A 83 -4.23 -2.76 3.87
C ARG A 83 -3.68 -2.36 2.52
N ILE A 84 -3.34 -3.35 1.70
CA ILE A 84 -3.03 -3.13 0.28
C ILE A 84 -4.27 -3.55 -0.51
N MET A 85 -4.86 -2.62 -1.26
CA MET A 85 -6.07 -2.87 -2.03
C MET A 85 -5.89 -2.41 -3.48
N SER A 86 -6.53 -3.09 -4.42
CA SER A 86 -6.73 -2.52 -5.75
C SER A 86 -7.80 -1.42 -5.71
N ALA A 87 -7.85 -0.59 -6.75
CA ALA A 87 -8.81 0.51 -6.83
C ALA A 87 -10.27 0.01 -6.73
N LEU A 88 -10.59 -1.13 -7.35
CA LEU A 88 -11.91 -1.74 -7.24
C LEU A 88 -12.19 -2.24 -5.82
N GLN A 89 -11.25 -2.95 -5.19
CA GLN A 89 -11.40 -3.40 -3.80
C GLN A 89 -11.62 -2.23 -2.84
N TYR A 90 -10.85 -1.15 -3.01
CA TYR A 90 -11.00 0.05 -2.18
C TYR A 90 -12.38 0.69 -2.35
N ALA A 91 -12.83 0.88 -3.60
CA ALA A 91 -14.16 1.41 -3.89
C ALA A 91 -15.26 0.58 -3.20
N LEU A 92 -15.19 -0.75 -3.31
CA LEU A 92 -16.16 -1.65 -2.67
C LEU A 92 -16.05 -1.66 -1.13
N SER A 93 -14.85 -1.49 -0.57
CA SER A 93 -14.67 -1.46 0.89
C SER A 93 -15.28 -0.23 1.54
N SER A 94 -15.40 0.88 0.81
CA SER A 94 -16.06 2.10 1.30
C SER A 94 -17.58 1.96 1.44
N GLU A 95 -18.15 0.90 0.87
CA GLU A 95 -19.58 0.58 0.95
C GLU A 95 -19.89 -0.44 2.06
N VAL A 96 -18.88 -0.95 2.77
CA VAL A 96 -19.01 -2.00 3.78
C VAL A 96 -18.55 -1.48 5.14
N GLU A 97 -19.45 -1.48 6.14
CA GLU A 97 -19.07 -1.30 7.54
C GLU A 97 -18.40 -2.59 8.06
N TRP A 98 -17.22 -2.45 8.64
CA TRP A 98 -16.40 -3.56 9.17
C TRP A 98 -16.67 -3.84 10.65
#